data_AF-L0A8N3-F1
#
_entry.id   AF-L0A8N3-F1
#
_cell.length_a   1.000
_cell.length_b   1.000
_cell.length_c   1.000
_cell.angle_alpha   90.00
_cell.angle_beta   90.00
_cell.angle_gamma   90.00
#
_symmetry.space_group_name_H-M   'P 1'
#
loop_
_entity.id
_entity.type
_entity.pdbx_description
1 polymer ?
#
loop_
_entity_poly.entity_id
_entity_poly.type
_entity_poly.pdbx_seq_one_letter_code
_entity_poly.pdbx_strand_id
1 'polypeptide(L)'
;MNLMTTPTQPKIFISYSWTSEEHAERVRDLADRLLASGIDVLLDQYDLKEGQDKYHFMERSVSDKTVTKVVMICDQRYAERADERAGGVGHESTIISPQVYNQSTDKESKFVPVIFQNDDQGNPLSTPHLELSAVLEREKVA
;
A
#
# COMPACT_ATOMS: atom_id res chain seq x y z
N MET A 1 2.27 -10.66 -36.80
CA MET A 1 1.24 -10.52 -35.76
C MET A 1 1.95 -10.06 -34.50
N ASN A 2 1.91 -8.76 -34.19
CA ASN A 2 2.42 -8.26 -32.92
C ASN A 2 1.38 -8.57 -31.86
N LEU A 3 1.78 -9.30 -30.81
CA LEU A 3 1.04 -9.37 -29.56
C LEU A 3 1.04 -7.95 -28.98
N MET A 4 -0.06 -7.23 -29.14
CA MET A 4 -0.29 -6.00 -28.39
C MET A 4 -0.52 -6.44 -26.95
N THR A 5 0.52 -6.37 -26.11
CA THR A 5 0.36 -6.46 -24.66
C THR A 5 -0.45 -5.24 -24.24
N THR A 6 -1.73 -5.44 -23.93
CA THR A 6 -2.53 -4.42 -23.26
C THR A 6 -1.74 -3.98 -22.02
N PRO A 7 -1.51 -2.67 -21.79
CA PRO A 7 -0.83 -2.23 -20.58
C PRO A 7 -1.65 -2.76 -19.40
N THR A 8 -1.06 -3.67 -18.63
CA THR A 8 -1.70 -4.25 -17.46
C THR A 8 -2.00 -3.12 -16.52
N GLN A 9 -3.29 -2.94 -16.20
CA GLN A 9 -3.72 -1.95 -15.22
C GLN A 9 -2.93 -2.18 -13.93
N PRO A 10 -2.20 -1.18 -13.40
CA PRO A 10 -1.37 -1.40 -12.24
C PRO A 10 -2.26 -1.80 -11.07
N LYS A 11 -1.89 -2.90 -10.41
CA LYS A 11 -2.56 -3.37 -9.20
C LYS A 11 -1.63 -3.17 -8.02
N ILE A 12 -2.11 -2.48 -7.00
CA ILE A 12 -1.34 -2.14 -5.82
C ILE A 12 -1.95 -2.72 -4.56
N PHE A 13 -1.13 -2.93 -3.54
CA PHE A 13 -1.57 -3.22 -2.19
C PHE A 13 -1.20 -2.05 -1.28
N ILE A 14 -2.16 -1.52 -0.50
CA ILE A 14 -1.90 -0.47 0.48
C ILE A 14 -1.74 -1.09 1.87
N SER A 15 -0.53 -0.97 2.41
CA SER A 15 -0.15 -1.38 3.76
C SER A 15 -0.13 -0.16 4.68
N TYR A 16 -0.87 -0.20 5.79
CA TYR A 16 -0.93 0.91 6.75
C TYR A 16 -1.19 0.41 8.19
N SER A 17 -0.93 1.27 9.16
CA SER A 17 -1.22 1.08 10.58
C SER A 17 -2.60 1.66 10.91
N TRP A 18 -3.38 0.96 11.72
CA TRP A 18 -4.66 1.53 12.20
C TRP A 18 -4.38 2.44 13.39
N THR A 19 -3.93 3.66 13.12
CA THR A 19 -3.55 4.63 14.15
C THR A 19 -4.76 5.35 14.72
N SER A 20 -5.65 5.84 13.85
CA SER A 20 -6.89 6.53 14.20
C SER A 20 -7.93 6.34 13.09
N GLU A 21 -9.19 6.65 13.38
CA GLU A 21 -10.26 6.66 12.38
C GLU A 21 -9.96 7.67 11.26
N GLU A 22 -9.53 8.89 11.62
CA GLU A 22 -9.09 9.91 10.65
C GLU A 22 -7.98 9.39 9.72
N HIS A 23 -6.99 8.68 10.26
CA HIS A 23 -5.92 8.10 9.44
C HIS A 23 -6.46 7.02 8.49
N ALA A 24 -7.33 6.14 8.99
CA ALA A 24 -7.96 5.11 8.17
C ALA A 24 -8.82 5.70 7.04
N GLU A 25 -9.54 6.79 7.31
CA GLU A 25 -10.30 7.55 6.31
C GLU A 25 -9.39 8.20 5.26
N ARG A 26 -8.25 8.77 5.67
CA ARG A 26 -7.26 9.33 4.72
C ARG A 26 -6.66 8.24 3.80
N VAL A 27 -6.40 7.05 4.34
CA VAL A 27 -5.96 5.90 3.54
C VAL A 27 -7.04 5.48 2.55
N ARG A 28 -8.30 5.48 2.98
CA ARG A 28 -9.46 5.17 2.14
C ARG A 28 -9.64 6.18 1.01
N ASP A 29 -9.57 7.49 1.30
CA ASP A 29 -9.65 8.55 0.28
C ASP A 29 -8.55 8.42 -0.76
N LEU A 30 -7.31 8.12 -0.33
CA LEU A 30 -6.21 7.83 -1.24
C LEU A 30 -6.54 6.63 -2.15
N ALA A 31 -7.05 5.53 -1.59
CA ALA A 31 -7.43 4.35 -2.35
C ALA A 31 -8.55 4.66 -3.37
N ASP A 32 -9.59 5.39 -2.95
CA ASP A 32 -10.70 5.79 -3.80
C ASP A 32 -10.25 6.67 -4.98
N ARG A 33 -9.33 7.60 -4.73
CA ARG A 33 -8.73 8.44 -5.79
C ARG A 33 -7.86 7.64 -6.77
N LEU A 34 -7.13 6.64 -6.28
CA LEU A 34 -6.33 5.75 -7.15
C LEU A 34 -7.25 4.86 -8.00
N LEU A 35 -8.30 4.29 -7.42
CA LEU A 35 -9.35 3.56 -8.13
C LEU A 35 -10.01 4.43 -9.21
N ALA A 36 -10.36 5.68 -8.88
CA ALA A 36 -10.93 6.64 -9.82
C ALA A 36 -9.97 7.00 -10.98
N SER A 37 -8.66 6.89 -10.77
CA SER A 37 -7.64 7.03 -11.81
C SER A 37 -7.38 5.76 -12.62
N GLY A 38 -8.16 4.70 -12.39
CA GLY A 38 -8.04 3.42 -13.08
C GLY A 38 -6.84 2.59 -12.62
N ILE A 39 -6.52 2.63 -11.33
CA ILE A 39 -5.50 1.79 -10.69
C ILE A 39 -6.23 0.80 -9.80
N ASP A 40 -5.95 -0.49 -9.94
CA ASP A 40 -6.56 -1.51 -9.08
C ASP A 40 -5.93 -1.46 -7.68
N VAL A 41 -6.74 -1.38 -6.63
CA VAL A 41 -6.26 -1.24 -5.26
C VAL A 41 -6.78 -2.39 -4.40
N LEU A 42 -5.86 -3.10 -3.74
CA LEU A 42 -6.14 -3.99 -2.63
C LEU A 42 -6.01 -3.21 -1.32
N LEU A 43 -7.09 -3.20 -0.54
CA LEU A 43 -7.18 -2.53 0.75
C LEU A 43 -8.00 -3.39 1.72
N ASP A 44 -7.51 -3.58 2.94
CA ASP A 44 -8.18 -4.43 3.92
C ASP A 44 -9.60 -3.95 4.27
N GLN A 45 -9.84 -2.64 4.25
CA GLN A 45 -11.16 -2.02 4.44
C GLN A 45 -12.20 -2.42 3.39
N TYR A 46 -11.77 -2.83 2.19
CA TYR A 46 -12.64 -3.26 1.10
C TYR A 46 -12.71 -4.78 0.99
N ASP A 47 -11.55 -5.42 1.10
CA ASP A 47 -11.36 -6.81 0.71
C ASP A 47 -11.55 -7.80 1.86
N LEU A 48 -11.55 -7.32 3.11
CA LEU A 48 -11.73 -8.18 4.28
C LEU A 48 -13.12 -8.09 4.89
N LYS A 49 -13.63 -9.27 5.24
CA LYS A 49 -14.84 -9.49 6.04
C LYS A 49 -14.46 -9.78 7.49
N GLU A 50 -15.43 -9.59 8.39
CA GLU A 50 -15.28 -9.95 9.79
C GLU A 50 -14.79 -11.40 9.95
N GLY A 51 -13.78 -11.59 10.81
CA GLY A 51 -13.16 -12.89 11.07
C GLY A 51 -12.11 -13.35 10.05
N GLN A 52 -11.87 -12.60 8.96
CA GLN A 52 -10.77 -12.91 8.05
C GLN A 52 -9.41 -12.49 8.61
N ASP A 53 -8.41 -13.35 8.38
CA ASP A 53 -7.05 -13.13 8.83
C ASP A 53 -6.35 -12.08 7.95
N LYS A 54 -6.22 -10.89 8.51
CA LYS A 54 -5.52 -9.76 7.90
C LYS A 54 -4.03 -10.06 7.61
N TYR A 55 -3.37 -10.94 8.38
CA TYR A 55 -1.96 -11.29 8.17
C TYR A 55 -1.82 -12.14 6.91
N HIS A 56 -2.68 -13.16 6.79
CA HIS A 56 -2.75 -13.97 5.56
C HIS A 56 -3.12 -13.12 4.34
N PHE A 57 -4.01 -12.14 4.49
CA PHE A 57 -4.33 -11.19 3.42
C PHE A 57 -3.14 -10.37 2.97
N MET A 58 -2.37 -9.82 3.92
CA MET A 58 -1.16 -9.04 3.64
C MET A 58 -0.09 -9.90 2.97
N GLU A 59 0.21 -11.09 3.49
CA GLU A 59 1.21 -12.00 2.90
C GLU A 59 0.83 -12.40 1.46
N ARG A 60 -0.44 -12.75 1.23
CA ARG A 60 -0.95 -13.07 -0.10
C ARG A 60 -0.89 -11.88 -1.04
N SER A 61 -1.21 -10.67 -0.57
CA SER A 61 -1.19 -9.45 -1.39
C SER A 61 0.23 -9.08 -1.81
N VAL A 62 1.22 -9.24 -0.93
CA VAL A 62 2.63 -9.02 -1.28
C VAL A 62 3.15 -10.11 -2.23
N SER A 63 2.75 -11.36 -2.02
CA SER A 63 3.21 -12.49 -2.85
C SER A 63 2.51 -12.60 -4.21
N ASP A 64 1.37 -11.93 -4.39
CA ASP A 64 0.64 -11.88 -5.65
C ASP A 64 1.50 -11.20 -6.73
N LYS A 65 1.81 -11.94 -7.80
CA LYS A 65 2.62 -11.45 -8.93
C LYS A 65 1.90 -10.40 -9.77
N THR A 66 0.58 -10.30 -9.65
CA THR A 66 -0.20 -9.25 -10.31
C THR A 66 -0.12 -7.94 -9.54
N VAL A 67 0.26 -7.97 -8.25
CA VAL A 67 0.49 -6.76 -7.45
C VAL A 67 1.88 -6.21 -7.77
N THR A 68 1.90 -5.11 -8.52
CA THR A 68 3.12 -4.47 -9.01
C THR A 68 3.78 -3.60 -7.94
N LYS A 69 2.98 -2.99 -7.06
CA LYS A 69 3.46 -2.16 -5.93
C LYS A 69 2.80 -2.48 -4.61
N VAL A 70 3.60 -2.34 -3.55
CA VAL A 70 3.17 -2.31 -2.15
C VAL A 70 3.41 -0.89 -1.64
N VAL A 71 2.34 -0.13 -1.48
CA VAL A 71 2.38 1.24 -0.97
C VAL A 71 2.31 1.17 0.56
N MET A 72 3.35 1.60 1.24
CA MET A 72 3.44 1.62 2.70
C MET A 72 3.12 3.01 3.20
N ILE A 73 1.97 3.18 3.85
CA ILE A 73 1.60 4.44 4.50
C ILE A 73 2.31 4.49 5.85
N CYS A 74 3.42 5.21 5.88
CA CYS A 74 4.30 5.32 7.02
C CYS A 74 3.87 6.48 7.91
N ASP A 75 3.48 6.15 9.14
CA ASP A 75 3.43 7.07 10.27
C ASP A 75 4.33 6.56 11.41
N GLN A 76 4.38 7.29 12.51
CA GLN A 76 5.19 6.91 13.66
C GLN A 76 4.81 5.51 14.17
N ARG A 77 3.51 5.21 14.28
CA ARG A 77 3.01 3.93 14.75
C ARG A 77 3.39 2.78 13.82
N TYR A 78 3.34 3.01 12.51
CA TYR A 78 3.76 2.03 11.51
C TYR A 78 5.23 1.65 11.70
N ALA A 79 6.09 2.64 11.90
CA ALA A 79 7.52 2.43 12.13
C ALA A 79 7.77 1.65 13.44
N GLU A 80 7.17 2.09 14.55
CA GLU A 80 7.27 1.42 15.86
C GLU A 80 6.85 -0.05 15.78
N ARG A 81 5.72 -0.32 15.14
CA ARG A 81 5.20 -1.69 14.97
C ARG A 81 6.03 -2.55 14.03
N ALA A 82 6.60 -1.96 12.98
CA ALA A 82 7.51 -2.67 12.08
C ALA A 82 8.78 -3.10 12.82
N ASP A 83 9.31 -2.22 13.68
CA ASP A 83 10.45 -2.51 14.55
C ASP A 83 10.12 -3.57 15.62
N GLU A 84 8.95 -3.47 16.27
CA GLU A 84 8.48 -4.48 17.24
C GLU A 84 8.26 -5.86 16.59
N ARG A 85 7.83 -5.91 15.33
CA ARG A 85 7.69 -7.16 14.57
C ARG A 85 9.00 -7.84 14.26
N ALA A 86 10.10 -7.09 14.16
CA ALA A 86 11.43 -7.70 14.13
C ALA A 86 11.71 -8.51 15.42
N GLY A 87 11.05 -8.15 16.54
CA GLY A 87 11.07 -8.87 17.82
C GLY A 87 9.94 -9.89 18.04
N GLY A 88 9.01 -10.06 17.09
CA GLY A 88 7.97 -11.11 17.15
C GLY A 88 6.68 -10.75 17.91
N VAL A 89 6.45 -9.48 18.26
CA VAL A 89 5.24 -9.05 18.98
C VAL A 89 4.49 -7.99 18.17
N GLY A 90 3.43 -8.37 17.46
CA GLY A 90 2.64 -7.37 16.71
C GLY A 90 1.31 -7.90 16.18
N HIS A 91 0.20 -7.41 16.75
CA HIS A 91 -1.18 -7.76 16.37
C HIS A 91 -1.66 -7.07 15.07
N GLU A 92 -0.98 -6.00 14.61
CA GLU A 92 -1.39 -5.20 13.44
C GLU A 92 -0.92 -5.83 12.12
N SER A 93 -1.60 -6.90 11.74
CA SER A 93 -1.49 -7.73 10.54
C SER A 93 -1.24 -7.07 9.18
N THR A 94 -1.59 -5.79 8.98
CA THR A 94 -1.37 -5.09 7.70
C THR A 94 0.04 -4.53 7.55
N ILE A 95 0.83 -4.43 8.63
CA ILE A 95 2.19 -3.86 8.60
C ILE A 95 3.19 -4.84 8.00
N ILE A 96 3.96 -4.40 7.00
CA ILE A 96 4.97 -5.26 6.35
C ILE A 96 6.06 -5.67 7.36
N SER A 97 6.18 -6.97 7.61
CA SER A 97 7.25 -7.52 8.43
C SER A 97 8.57 -7.64 7.65
N PRO A 98 9.74 -7.69 8.33
CA PRO A 98 11.01 -7.97 7.67
C PRO A 98 11.00 -9.28 6.88
N GLN A 99 10.32 -10.32 7.38
CA GLN A 99 10.20 -11.60 6.66
C GLN A 99 9.50 -11.42 5.31
N VAL A 100 8.34 -10.76 5.30
CA VAL A 100 7.55 -10.52 4.08
C VAL A 100 8.27 -9.56 3.12
N TYR A 101 8.90 -8.50 3.64
CA TYR A 101 9.75 -7.61 2.84
C TYR A 101 10.88 -8.37 2.14
N ASN A 102 11.47 -9.35 2.84
CA ASN A 102 12.57 -10.16 2.33
C ASN A 102 12.15 -11.27 1.35
N GLN A 103 10.86 -11.57 1.22
CA GLN A 103 10.34 -12.51 0.21
C GLN A 103 10.40 -11.92 -1.21
N SER A 104 10.35 -10.60 -1.36
CA SER A 104 10.50 -9.96 -2.68
C SER A 104 11.97 -9.91 -3.10
N THR A 105 12.26 -10.37 -4.31
CA THR A 105 13.58 -10.23 -4.93
C THR A 105 13.83 -8.83 -5.48
N ASP A 106 12.77 -8.09 -5.78
CA ASP A 106 12.82 -6.72 -6.27
C ASP A 106 12.18 -5.79 -5.22
N LYS A 107 12.97 -5.41 -4.22
CA LYS A 107 12.47 -4.64 -3.07
C LYS A 107 12.39 -3.15 -3.39
N GLU A 108 13.40 -2.64 -4.09
CA GLU A 108 13.52 -1.21 -4.39
C GLU A 108 12.42 -0.73 -5.34
N SER A 109 12.00 -1.57 -6.30
CA SER A 109 10.89 -1.19 -7.17
C SER A 109 9.54 -1.48 -6.51
N LYS A 110 9.37 -2.62 -5.83
CA LYS A 110 8.05 -3.08 -5.38
C LYS A 110 7.49 -2.28 -4.21
N PHE A 111 8.32 -1.81 -3.27
CA PHE A 111 7.83 -1.15 -2.05
C PHE A 111 7.99 0.37 -2.15
N VAL A 112 6.87 1.09 -2.02
CA VAL A 112 6.82 2.55 -2.12
C VAL A 112 6.40 3.13 -0.77
N PRO A 113 7.33 3.71 0.01
CA PRO A 113 6.98 4.40 1.25
C PRO A 113 6.29 5.73 0.94
N VAL A 114 5.21 6.01 1.66
CA VAL A 114 4.40 7.23 1.53
C VAL A 114 4.12 7.78 2.92
N ILE A 115 4.33 9.08 3.09
CA ILE A 115 4.01 9.78 4.34
C ILE A 115 2.89 10.78 4.03
N PHE A 116 1.87 10.77 4.88
CA PHE A 116 0.86 11.80 4.87
C PHE A 116 1.41 13.08 5.48
N GLN A 117 1.48 14.13 4.67
CA GLN A 117 1.86 15.46 5.12
C GLN A 117 0.61 16.33 5.31
N ASN A 118 0.72 17.29 6.21
CA ASN A 118 -0.27 18.36 6.38
C ASN A 118 0.39 19.69 5.99
N ASP A 119 -0.43 20.66 5.56
CA ASP A 119 0.02 22.03 5.31
C ASP A 119 0.25 22.79 6.63
N ASP A 120 0.69 24.05 6.52
CA ASP A 120 0.95 24.93 7.67
C ASP A 120 -0.30 25.21 8.53
N GLN A 121 -1.50 24.93 8.01
CA GLN A 121 -2.78 25.07 8.71
C GLN A 121 -3.27 23.75 9.30
N GLY A 122 -2.52 22.66 9.13
CA GLY A 122 -2.86 21.32 9.60
C GLY A 122 -3.78 20.53 8.65
N ASN A 123 -4.08 21.04 7.45
CA ASN A 123 -4.93 20.33 6.50
C ASN A 123 -4.13 19.25 5.74
N PRO A 124 -4.72 18.07 5.46
CA PRO A 124 -4.08 17.04 4.65
C PRO A 124 -3.65 17.52 3.25
N LEU A 125 -2.40 17.28 2.89
CA LEU A 125 -1.93 17.51 1.52
C LEU A 125 -2.37 16.37 0.58
N SER A 126 -2.80 16.73 -0.62
CA SER A 126 -3.21 15.78 -1.68
C SER A 126 -2.07 15.14 -2.45
N THR A 127 -0.83 15.53 -2.15
CA THR A 127 0.41 15.14 -2.84
C THR A 127 0.61 13.62 -2.98
N PRO A 128 0.31 12.77 -1.99
CA PRO A 128 0.56 11.32 -2.08
C PRO A 128 -0.07 10.65 -3.30
N HIS A 129 -1.30 11.01 -3.65
CA HIS A 129 -1.99 10.44 -4.81
C HIS A 129 -1.37 10.87 -6.15
N LEU A 130 -0.95 12.13 -6.28
CA LEU A 130 -0.37 12.64 -7.53
C LEU A 130 0.98 12.00 -7.82
N GLU A 131 1.84 11.89 -6.80
CA GLU A 131 3.13 11.23 -6.90
C GLU A 131 2.97 9.74 -7.22
N LEU A 132 2.07 9.04 -6.52
CA LEU A 132 1.79 7.63 -6.80
C LEU A 132 1.24 7.41 -8.21
N SER A 133 0.30 8.25 -8.65
CA SER A 133 -0.25 8.17 -10.00
C SER A 133 0.85 8.39 -11.05
N ALA A 134 1.75 9.35 -10.84
CA ALA A 134 2.87 9.60 -11.73
C ALA A 134 3.88 8.44 -11.77
N VAL A 135 4.18 7.83 -10.61
CA VAL A 135 5.03 6.63 -10.52
C VAL A 135 4.39 5.48 -11.30
N LEU A 136 3.10 5.22 -11.08
CA LEU A 136 2.38 4.10 -11.68
C LEU A 136 2.11 4.29 -13.19
N GLU A 137 1.94 5.53 -13.65
CA GLU A 137 1.79 5.83 -15.08
C GLU A 137 3.09 5.58 -15.85
N ARG A 138 4.26 5.86 -15.26
CA ARG A 138 5.56 5.55 -15.88
C ARG A 138 5.75 4.05 -16.12
N GLU A 139 5.14 3.20 -15.30
CA GLU A 139 5.21 1.74 -15.45
C GLU A 139 4.32 1.21 -16.57
N LYS A 140 3.23 1.90 -16.89
CA LYS A 140 2.37 1.51 -18.03
C LYS A 140 3.06 1.69 -19.38
N VAL A 141 4.11 2.52 -19.44
CA VAL A 141 4.79 2.95 -20.66
C VAL A 141 6.18 2.30 -20.82
N ALA A 142 6.67 1.59 -19.80
CA ALA A 142 7.95 0.86 -19.79
C ALA A 142 7.79 -0.57 -20.28
#